data_AF-A0A7S0E212-F1
#
_entry.id   AF-A0A7S0E212-F1
#
_cell.length_a   1.000
_cell.length_b   1.000
_cell.length_c   1.000
_cell.angle_alpha   90.00
_cell.angle_beta   90.00
_cell.angle_gamma   90.00
#
_symmetry.space_group_name_H-M   'P 1'
#
loop_
_entity.id
_entity.type
_entity.pdbx_description
1 polymer ?
#
loop_
_entity_poly.entity_id
_entity_poly.type
_entity_poly.pdbx_seq_one_letter_code
_entity_poly.pdbx_strand_id
1 'polypeptide(L)'
;RPSFSDLNSVMADQLASLFLPVFSKSPAAKTERSLQISDVLSSLCPSPQHKLLSLRFLPYIPQRSLAFTKLRWEALLNPLAQMQLTSWHMDEGLDWSTR
;
A
#
# COMPACT_ATOMS: atom_id res chain seq x y z
N ARG A 1 -23.60 0.43 10.22
CA ARG A 1 -22.48 0.58 11.17
C ARG A 1 -21.38 -0.36 10.69
N PRO A 2 -20.13 0.10 10.54
CA PRO A 2 -19.02 -0.79 10.18
C PRO A 2 -18.82 -1.86 11.25
N SER A 3 -18.59 -3.10 10.82
CA SER A 3 -18.35 -4.26 11.67
C SER A 3 -16.86 -4.65 11.68
N PHE A 4 -16.45 -5.52 12.60
CA PHE A 4 -15.09 -6.08 12.59
C PHE A 4 -14.79 -6.87 11.30
N SER A 5 -15.81 -7.48 10.70
CA SER A 5 -15.63 -8.15 9.41
C SER A 5 -15.26 -7.16 8.30
N ASP A 6 -15.84 -5.95 8.32
CA ASP A 6 -15.53 -4.90 7.35
C ASP A 6 -14.14 -4.31 7.58
N LEU A 7 -13.69 -4.21 8.84
CA LEU A 7 -12.32 -3.81 9.15
C LEU A 7 -11.30 -4.85 8.68
N ASN A 8 -11.61 -6.13 8.91
CA ASN A 8 -10.74 -7.23 8.51
C ASN A 8 -10.62 -7.36 7.00
N SER A 9 -11.69 -7.12 6.24
CA SER A 9 -11.61 -7.13 4.77
C SER A 9 -10.68 -6.03 4.26
N VAL A 10 -10.79 -4.82 4.79
CA VAL A 10 -9.90 -3.70 4.42
C VAL A 10 -8.45 -4.01 4.77
N MET A 11 -8.18 -4.57 5.95
CA MET A 11 -6.82 -4.98 6.33
C MET A 11 -6.27 -6.10 5.45
N ALA A 12 -7.11 -7.09 5.10
CA ALA A 12 -6.74 -8.18 4.22
C ALA A 12 -6.37 -7.67 2.83
N ASP A 13 -7.14 -6.73 2.27
CA ASP A 13 -6.86 -6.13 0.96
C ASP A 13 -5.53 -5.36 0.96
N GLN A 14 -5.26 -4.61 2.04
CA GLN A 14 -3.99 -3.89 2.19
C GLN A 14 -2.80 -4.87 2.27
N LEU A 15 -2.90 -5.93 3.06
CA LEU A 15 -1.84 -6.93 3.15
C LEU A 15 -1.67 -7.72 1.85
N ALA A 16 -2.77 -8.05 1.17
CA ALA A 16 -2.74 -8.74 -0.12
C ALA A 16 -1.99 -7.90 -1.18
N SER A 17 -2.21 -6.59 -1.20
CA SER A 17 -1.49 -5.68 -2.10
C SER A 17 0.02 -5.65 -1.85
N LEU A 18 0.45 -5.67 -0.57
CA LEU A 18 1.85 -5.70 -0.18
C LEU A 18 2.54 -6.99 -0.63
N PHE A 19 1.82 -8.13 -0.58
CA PHE A 19 2.35 -9.43 -0.95
C PHE A 19 2.13 -9.80 -2.42
N LEU A 20 1.54 -8.92 -3.23
CA LEU A 20 1.34 -9.17 -4.66
C LEU A 20 2.65 -9.57 -5.38
N PRO A 21 3.81 -8.94 -5.13
CA PRO A 21 5.07 -9.35 -5.76
C PRO A 21 5.56 -10.73 -5.32
N VAL A 22 5.22 -11.16 -4.10
CA VAL A 22 5.59 -12.47 -3.54
C VAL A 22 4.76 -13.61 -4.15
N PHE A 23 3.47 -13.34 -4.40
CA PHE A 23 2.53 -14.32 -4.95
C PHE A 23 2.43 -14.29 -6.49
N SER A 24 2.86 -13.20 -7.13
CA SER A 24 2.77 -13.04 -8.58
C SER A 24 3.78 -13.92 -9.29
N LYS A 25 3.32 -15.08 -9.79
CA LYS A 25 4.05 -15.87 -10.78
C LYS A 25 4.06 -15.10 -12.10
N SER A 26 5.10 -14.30 -12.34
CA SER A 26 5.26 -13.63 -13.62
C SER A 26 5.42 -14.68 -14.74
N PRO A 27 4.52 -14.72 -15.75
CA PRO A 27 4.64 -15.68 -16.85
C PRO A 27 5.87 -15.43 -17.74
N ALA A 28 6.50 -14.26 -17.63
CA ALA A 28 7.74 -13.90 -18.31
C ALA A 28 8.99 -14.40 -17.57
N ALA A 29 8.88 -14.72 -16.27
CA ALA A 29 9.99 -15.14 -15.43
C ALA A 29 10.18 -16.66 -15.47
N LYS A 30 10.65 -17.19 -16.61
CA LYS A 30 11.10 -18.61 -16.67
C LYS A 30 12.41 -18.85 -15.92
N THR A 31 13.03 -17.79 -15.39
CA THR A 31 14.36 -17.82 -14.76
C THR A 31 14.43 -17.05 -13.43
N GLU A 32 13.48 -16.18 -13.12
CA GLU A 32 13.56 -15.37 -11.89
C GLU A 32 12.90 -16.10 -10.71
N ARG A 33 13.67 -16.20 -9.61
CA ARG A 33 13.20 -16.70 -8.32
C ARG A 33 11.96 -15.92 -7.90
N SER A 34 10.94 -16.62 -7.40
CA SER A 34 9.79 -15.98 -6.75
C SER A 34 10.29 -15.08 -5.62
N LEU A 35 9.93 -13.79 -5.65
CA LEU A 35 10.29 -12.87 -4.58
C LEU A 35 9.76 -13.42 -3.26
N GLN A 36 10.61 -13.43 -2.23
CA GLN A 36 10.21 -13.79 -0.88
C GLN A 36 9.89 -12.52 -0.09
N ILE A 37 9.08 -12.70 0.96
CA ILE A 37 8.75 -11.60 1.86
C ILE A 37 10.00 -11.00 2.53
N SER A 38 11.02 -11.83 2.77
CA SER A 38 12.32 -11.41 3.27
C SER A 38 13.04 -10.45 2.32
N ASP A 39 12.88 -10.63 1.01
CA ASP A 39 13.52 -9.79 -0.01
C ASP A 39 12.90 -8.38 0.01
N VAL A 40 11.57 -8.32 0.11
CA VAL A 40 10.83 -7.06 0.27
C VAL A 40 11.23 -6.35 1.57
N LEU A 41 11.22 -7.07 2.70
CA LEU A 41 11.59 -6.48 3.99
C LEU A 41 13.06 -6.02 4.04
N SER A 42 13.98 -6.75 3.41
CA SER A 42 15.39 -6.36 3.34
C SER A 42 15.60 -5.09 2.52
N SER A 43 14.77 -4.89 1.48
CA SER A 43 14.81 -3.68 0.67
C SER A 43 14.21 -2.45 1.38
N LEU A 44 13.14 -2.64 2.16
CA LEU A 44 12.43 -1.56 2.86
C LEU A 44 13.06 -1.20 4.21
N CYS A 45 13.66 -2.18 4.89
CA CYS A 45 14.24 -2.05 6.23
C CYS A 45 15.64 -2.70 6.25
N PRO A 46 16.65 -2.04 5.65
CA PRO A 46 18.00 -2.61 5.53
C PRO A 46 18.73 -2.73 6.87
N SER A 47 18.32 -1.96 7.89
CA SER A 47 18.89 -2.01 9.23
C SER A 47 18.02 -2.87 10.16
N PRO A 48 18.59 -3.86 10.86
CA PRO A 48 17.83 -4.71 11.79
C PRO A 48 17.28 -3.94 13.01
N GLN A 49 17.77 -2.71 13.24
CA GLN A 49 17.27 -1.83 14.29
C GLN A 49 15.98 -1.11 13.89
N HIS A 50 15.68 -1.02 12.59
CA HIS A 50 14.50 -0.33 12.07
C HIS A 50 13.47 -1.37 11.62
N LYS A 51 12.33 -1.40 12.31
CA LYS A 51 11.23 -2.31 12.01
C LYS A 51 10.19 -1.60 11.16
N LEU A 52 9.52 -2.35 10.29
CA LEU A 52 8.34 -1.87 9.58
C LEU A 52 7.17 -1.75 10.56
N LEU A 53 6.82 -0.51 10.95
CA LEU A 53 5.80 -0.26 11.99
C LEU A 53 4.44 0.14 11.43
N SER A 54 4.41 0.76 10.25
CA SER A 54 3.18 1.29 9.68
C SER A 54 3.16 1.13 8.16
N LEU A 55 1.94 1.03 7.64
CA LEU A 55 1.65 0.99 6.21
C LEU A 55 0.64 2.08 5.92
N ARG A 56 0.77 2.71 4.75
CA ARG A 56 -0.22 3.64 4.22
C ARG A 56 -0.71 3.11 2.90
N PHE A 57 -2.01 3.23 2.67
CA PHE A 57 -2.64 2.65 1.50
C PHE A 57 -3.55 3.69 0.85
N LEU A 58 -3.47 3.76 -0.47
CA LEU A 58 -4.42 4.47 -1.31
C LEU A 58 -4.59 3.68 -2.61
N PRO A 59 -5.79 3.69 -3.22
CA PRO A 59 -6.96 4.48 -2.83
C PRO A 59 -7.99 3.71 -1.98
N TYR A 60 -8.76 4.42 -1.15
CA TYR A 60 -9.93 3.89 -0.44
C TYR A 60 -11.21 4.14 -1.25
N ILE A 61 -11.53 3.22 -2.17
CA ILE A 61 -12.70 3.39 -3.07
C ILE A 61 -13.66 2.21 -2.91
N PRO A 62 -14.96 2.45 -2.70
CA PRO A 62 -15.96 1.40 -2.73
C PRO A 62 -16.02 0.69 -4.10
N GLN A 63 -16.21 -0.62 -4.11
CA GLN A 63 -16.22 -1.44 -5.35
C GLN A 63 -17.16 -0.90 -6.44
N ARG A 64 -18.33 -0.37 -6.04
CA ARG A 64 -19.33 0.20 -6.96
C ARG A 64 -18.84 1.47 -7.66
N SER A 65 -17.94 2.20 -7.03
CA SER A 65 -17.40 3.46 -7.53
C SER A 65 -16.15 3.26 -8.40
N LEU A 66 -15.49 2.08 -8.34
CA LEU A 66 -14.28 1.81 -9.10
C LEU A 66 -14.44 2.03 -10.62
N ALA A 67 -15.60 1.67 -11.18
CA ALA A 67 -15.88 1.86 -12.61
C ALA A 67 -15.91 3.34 -13.04
N PHE A 68 -16.12 4.25 -12.10
CA PHE A 68 -16.20 5.69 -12.33
C PHE A 68 -14.95 6.45 -11.88
N THR A 69 -13.98 5.76 -11.28
CA THR A 69 -12.75 6.38 -10.79
C THR A 69 -11.62 6.25 -11.80
N LYS A 70 -10.99 7.38 -12.13
CA LYS A 70 -9.76 7.41 -12.95
C LYS A 70 -8.55 7.53 -12.04
N LEU A 71 -7.80 6.45 -11.89
CA LEU A 71 -6.57 6.43 -11.10
C LEU A 71 -5.37 6.82 -11.96
N ARG A 72 -4.72 7.92 -11.59
CA ARG A 72 -3.43 8.34 -12.16
C ARG A 72 -2.36 8.14 -11.10
N TRP A 73 -1.16 7.72 -11.52
CA TRP A 73 -0.12 7.39 -10.55
C TRP A 73 0.26 8.60 -9.68
N GLU A 74 0.46 9.76 -10.30
CA GLU A 74 0.77 11.01 -9.60
C GLU A 74 -0.30 11.38 -8.55
N ALA A 75 -1.57 11.10 -8.85
CA ALA A 75 -2.68 11.39 -7.96
C ALA A 75 -2.72 10.48 -6.72
N LEU A 76 -2.00 9.35 -6.75
CA LEU A 76 -1.85 8.45 -5.61
C LEU A 76 -0.53 8.68 -4.87
N LEU A 77 0.56 8.90 -5.61
CA LEU A 77 1.90 9.05 -5.04
C LEU A 77 2.05 10.35 -4.24
N ASN A 78 1.50 11.46 -4.73
CA ASN A 78 1.62 12.75 -4.03
C ASN A 78 0.95 12.71 -2.65
N PRO A 79 -0.32 12.27 -2.51
CA PRO A 79 -0.92 12.12 -1.20
C PRO A 79 -0.19 11.09 -0.32
N LEU A 80 0.23 9.94 -0.84
CA LEU A 80 0.98 8.95 -0.05
C LEU A 80 2.28 9.51 0.52
N ALA A 81 3.03 10.29 -0.26
CA ALA A 81 4.24 10.95 0.20
C ALA A 81 3.92 11.99 1.29
N GLN A 82 2.85 12.77 1.11
CA GLN A 82 2.44 13.78 2.08
C GLN A 82 1.97 13.13 3.40
N MET A 83 1.19 12.05 3.30
CA MET A 83 0.82 11.21 4.43
C MET A 83 2.07 10.71 5.14
N GLN A 84 3.11 10.32 4.38
CA GLN A 84 4.39 9.86 4.94
C GLN A 84 5.10 10.94 5.76
N LEU A 85 5.20 12.15 5.22
CA LEU A 85 5.87 13.28 5.87
C LEU A 85 5.13 13.77 7.12
N THR A 86 3.80 13.88 7.03
CA THR A 86 2.94 14.39 8.11
C THR A 86 2.57 13.33 9.15
N SER A 87 2.98 12.08 8.93
CA SER A 87 2.51 10.93 9.70
C SER A 87 0.97 10.77 9.72
N TRP A 88 0.28 11.29 8.70
CA TRP A 88 -1.17 11.22 8.56
C TRP A 88 -1.63 9.92 7.88
N HIS A 89 -2.84 9.45 8.17
CA HIS A 89 -3.32 8.12 7.75
C HIS A 89 -4.41 8.13 6.67
N MET A 90 -4.91 9.30 6.26
CA MET A 90 -5.94 9.43 5.22
C MET A 90 -5.51 10.48 4.19
N ASP A 91 -6.09 10.51 3.00
CA ASP A 91 -5.81 11.61 2.05
C ASP A 91 -6.60 12.88 2.39
N GLU A 92 -7.77 12.71 3.03
CA GLU A 92 -8.59 13.80 3.53
C GLU A 92 -7.88 14.56 4.64
N GLY A 93 -7.80 15.89 4.50
CA GLY A 93 -7.21 16.78 5.50
C GLY A 93 -5.68 16.82 5.51
N LEU A 94 -5.01 16.34 4.45
CA LEU A 94 -3.55 16.48 4.33
C LEU A 94 -3.12 17.95 4.35
N ASP A 95 -2.17 18.26 5.23
CA ASP A 95 -1.49 19.55 5.22
C ASP A 95 -0.48 19.60 4.08
N TRP A 96 -0.73 20.43 3.07
CA TRP A 96 0.13 20.61 1.90
C TRP A 96 1.14 21.75 2.06
N SER A 97 1.16 22.45 3.19
CA SER A 97 2.10 23.55 3.43
C SER A 97 3.54 23.07 3.70
N THR A 98 3.71 21.80 4.03
CA THR A 98 4.98 21.19 4.48
C THR A 98 5.80 20.54 3.35
N ARG A 99 5.75 21.09 2.13
CA ARG A 99 6.51 20.56 0.97
C ARG A 99 8.00 20.87 1.01
#